data_AF-A0A948E5M9-F1
#
_entry.id   AF-A0A948E5M9-F1
#
_cell.length_a   1.000
_cell.length_b   1.000
_cell.length_c   1.000
_cell.angle_alpha   90.00
_cell.angle_beta   90.00
_cell.angle_gamma   90.00
#
_symmetry.space_group_name_H-M   'P 1'
#
loop_
_entity.id
_entity.type
_entity.pdbx_description
1 polymer ?
#
loop_
_entity_poly.entity_id
_entity_poly.type
_entity_poly.pdbx_seq_one_letter_code
_entity_poly.pdbx_strand_id
1 'polypeptide(L)'
;MCAWCYGFQPELDRFLEQYPSAEVDWIMGGLAPDTKEPMNESLKEAISSYWHKIEKVSQVTFNHSYWDRNTPYRSTYQACRAVISAEKLAVKNSQNMVKAIQSAYYREARNPSLDKTLIDCAGAIGLSEEQFLGVLHSEETELQFQEHLAITRRFQVSGFPAFFYINKEKQVYPLTHGFCKAEELFERFGQIIEE
;
A
#
# COMPACT_ATOMS: atom_id res chain seq x y z
N MET A 1 -2.79 2.85 2.60
CA MET A 1 -4.08 3.61 2.71
C MET A 1 -4.58 4.21 1.40
N CYS A 2 -4.13 3.75 0.22
CA CYS A 2 -4.77 4.09 -1.05
C CYS A 2 -5.88 3.06 -1.33
N ALA A 3 -7.11 3.51 -1.58
CA ALA A 3 -8.24 2.61 -1.79
C ALA A 3 -8.17 1.92 -3.16
N TRP A 4 -7.66 2.60 -4.19
CA TRP A 4 -7.42 2.01 -5.50
C TRP A 4 -6.34 0.92 -5.46
N CYS A 5 -5.30 1.06 -4.62
CA CYS A 5 -4.33 -0.01 -4.40
C CYS A 5 -4.99 -1.27 -3.81
N TYR A 6 -5.96 -1.10 -2.91
CA TYR A 6 -6.70 -2.23 -2.34
C TYR A 6 -7.61 -2.88 -3.39
N GLY A 7 -8.35 -2.06 -4.16
CA GLY A 7 -9.17 -2.55 -5.27
C GLY A 7 -8.37 -3.26 -6.36
N PHE A 8 -7.09 -2.89 -6.55
CA PHE A 8 -6.17 -3.50 -7.50
C PHE A 8 -5.58 -4.84 -7.03
N GLN A 9 -5.57 -5.12 -5.71
CA GLN A 9 -4.91 -6.30 -5.16
C GLN A 9 -5.33 -7.62 -5.83
N PRO A 10 -6.64 -7.89 -6.09
CA PRO A 10 -7.04 -9.14 -6.75
C PRO A 10 -6.51 -9.26 -8.19
N GLU A 11 -6.42 -8.15 -8.92
CA GLU A 11 -5.89 -8.13 -10.29
C GLU A 11 -4.38 -8.35 -10.30
N LEU A 12 -3.66 -7.76 -9.33
CA LEU A 12 -2.23 -7.96 -9.14
C LEU A 12 -1.91 -9.40 -8.72
N ASP A 13 -2.68 -9.96 -7.77
CA ASP A 13 -2.49 -11.35 -7.32
C ASP A 13 -2.68 -12.32 -8.49
N ARG A 14 -3.75 -12.15 -9.28
CA ARG A 14 -4.00 -12.96 -10.49
C ARG A 14 -2.86 -12.85 -11.52
N PHE A 15 -2.26 -11.67 -11.68
CA PHE A 15 -1.09 -11.50 -12.54
C PHE A 15 0.13 -12.24 -12.00
N LEU A 16 0.46 -12.05 -10.71
CA LEU A 16 1.63 -12.64 -10.06
C LEU A 16 1.54 -14.18 -9.92
N GLU A 17 0.34 -14.75 -9.85
CA GLU A 17 0.13 -16.21 -9.87
C GLU A 17 0.73 -16.89 -11.10
N GLN A 18 0.83 -16.18 -12.24
CA GLN A 18 1.48 -16.70 -13.45
C GLN A 18 3.02 -16.58 -13.41
N TYR A 19 3.57 -15.87 -12.44
CA TYR A 19 5.00 -15.59 -12.30
C TYR A 19 5.50 -15.87 -10.87
N PRO A 20 5.39 -17.12 -10.37
CA PRO A 20 5.72 -17.46 -8.99
C PRO A 20 7.20 -17.28 -8.61
N SER A 21 8.09 -17.17 -9.60
CA SER A 21 9.52 -16.89 -9.40
C SER A 21 9.85 -15.40 -9.39
N ALA A 22 8.89 -14.51 -9.66
CA ALA A 22 9.14 -13.08 -9.66
C ALA A 22 9.36 -12.57 -8.23
N GLU A 23 10.37 -11.71 -8.07
CA GLU A 23 10.56 -10.96 -6.84
C GLU A 23 9.72 -9.67 -6.92
N VAL A 24 9.02 -9.37 -5.82
CA VAL A 24 8.09 -8.24 -5.75
C VAL A 24 8.49 -7.31 -4.62
N ASP A 25 8.99 -6.14 -4.99
CA ASP A 25 9.37 -5.09 -4.05
C ASP A 25 8.20 -4.14 -3.79
N TRP A 26 8.00 -3.79 -2.51
CA TRP A 26 6.94 -2.89 -2.07
C TRP A 26 7.49 -1.50 -1.77
N ILE A 27 7.41 -0.61 -2.77
CA ILE A 27 7.85 0.78 -2.63
C ILE A 27 6.73 1.66 -2.06
N MET A 28 6.96 2.23 -0.89
CA MET A 28 5.97 3.04 -0.18
C MET A 28 5.95 4.48 -0.72
N GLY A 29 4.89 4.82 -1.46
CA GLY A 29 4.84 6.09 -2.18
C GLY A 29 4.32 7.31 -1.41
N GLY A 30 3.83 7.16 -0.18
CA GLY A 30 3.43 8.28 0.68
C GLY A 30 2.33 9.18 0.12
N LEU A 31 1.07 8.79 0.30
CA LEU A 31 -0.07 9.50 -0.27
C LEU A 31 -0.42 10.83 0.45
N ALA A 32 -0.06 10.97 1.72
CA ALA A 32 -0.23 12.18 2.52
C ALA A 32 0.74 12.19 3.72
N PRO A 33 1.31 13.37 4.05
CA PRO A 33 2.31 13.54 5.11
C PRO A 33 1.74 13.32 6.51
N ASP A 34 2.63 13.26 7.51
CA ASP A 34 2.23 13.13 8.90
C ASP A 34 1.42 14.35 9.36
N THR A 35 0.30 14.09 10.00
CA THR A 35 -0.53 15.10 10.64
C THR A 35 -1.34 14.47 11.77
N LYS A 36 -1.66 15.28 12.78
CA LYS A 36 -2.62 14.95 13.85
C LYS A 36 -3.96 15.66 13.65
N GLU A 37 -4.11 16.44 12.59
CA GLU A 37 -5.34 17.13 12.25
C GLU A 37 -6.36 16.14 11.67
N PRO A 38 -7.55 16.01 12.27
CA PRO A 38 -8.64 15.24 11.67
C PRO A 38 -8.97 15.71 10.26
N MET A 39 -9.41 14.80 9.41
CA MET A 39 -9.97 15.19 8.10
C MET A 39 -11.18 16.10 8.32
N ASN A 40 -11.25 17.19 7.53
CA ASN A 40 -12.48 17.96 7.44
C ASN A 40 -13.57 17.13 6.73
N GLU A 41 -14.83 17.54 6.90
CA GLU A 41 -15.98 16.77 6.40
C GLU A 41 -15.95 16.62 4.87
N SER A 42 -15.61 17.68 4.14
CA SER A 42 -15.54 17.64 2.67
C SER A 42 -14.52 16.60 2.17
N LEU A 43 -13.36 16.49 2.80
CA LEU A 43 -12.36 15.49 2.45
C LEU A 43 -12.81 14.07 2.83
N LYS A 44 -13.48 13.92 3.98
CA LYS A 44 -14.06 12.65 4.43
C LYS A 44 -15.14 12.16 3.46
N GLU A 45 -16.06 13.03 3.04
CA GLU A 45 -17.08 12.76 2.02
C GLU A 45 -16.44 12.40 0.68
N ALA A 46 -15.40 13.14 0.25
CA ALA A 46 -14.70 12.86 -1.00
C ALA A 46 -14.07 11.45 -1.00
N ILE A 47 -13.31 11.11 0.05
CA ILE A 47 -12.62 9.81 0.12
C ILE A 47 -13.60 8.65 0.32
N SER A 48 -14.63 8.81 1.15
CA SER A 48 -15.68 7.79 1.31
C SER A 48 -16.42 7.53 0.00
N SER A 49 -16.70 8.57 -0.79
CA SER A 49 -17.31 8.41 -2.13
C SER A 49 -16.44 7.57 -3.08
N TYR A 50 -15.12 7.62 -2.94
CA TYR A 50 -14.21 6.82 -3.77
C TYR A 50 -14.33 5.33 -3.46
N TRP A 51 -14.57 4.95 -2.20
CA TRP A 51 -14.77 3.55 -1.83
C TRP A 51 -15.96 2.96 -2.60
N HIS A 52 -17.10 3.66 -2.63
CA HIS A 52 -18.26 3.24 -3.42
C HIS A 52 -17.99 3.15 -4.92
N LYS A 53 -17.15 4.03 -5.47
CA LYS A 53 -16.75 3.94 -6.88
C LYS A 53 -15.89 2.71 -7.15
N ILE A 54 -14.97 2.40 -6.23
CA ILE A 54 -14.06 1.25 -6.33
C ILE A 54 -14.84 -0.06 -6.24
N GLU A 55 -15.82 -0.17 -5.34
CA GLU A 55 -16.71 -1.36 -5.23
C GLU A 55 -17.45 -1.68 -6.53
N LYS A 56 -17.74 -0.67 -7.36
CA LYS A 56 -18.45 -0.87 -8.64
C LYS A 56 -17.56 -1.44 -9.75
N VAL A 57 -16.25 -1.30 -9.66
CA VAL A 57 -15.31 -1.63 -10.76
C VAL A 57 -14.27 -2.69 -10.38
N SER A 58 -14.13 -2.96 -9.08
CA SER A 58 -13.20 -3.95 -8.52
C SER A 58 -13.95 -5.07 -7.82
N GLN A 59 -13.22 -6.06 -7.32
CA GLN A 59 -13.77 -7.25 -6.65
C GLN A 59 -13.78 -7.10 -5.12
N VAL A 60 -13.40 -5.93 -4.59
CA VAL A 60 -13.30 -5.71 -3.15
C VAL A 60 -14.55 -5.05 -2.59
N THR A 61 -14.78 -5.23 -1.30
CA THR A 61 -15.81 -4.55 -0.53
C THR A 61 -15.18 -3.76 0.61
N PHE A 62 -15.86 -2.70 1.05
CA PHE A 62 -15.42 -1.89 2.16
C PHE A 62 -16.43 -1.90 3.31
N ASN A 63 -15.91 -1.89 4.53
CA ASN A 63 -16.69 -1.64 5.73
C ASN A 63 -16.84 -0.14 5.93
N HIS A 64 -17.93 0.42 5.40
CA HIS A 64 -18.23 1.85 5.46
C HIS A 64 -18.47 2.38 6.88
N SER A 65 -18.69 1.50 7.88
CA SER A 65 -18.79 1.94 9.29
C SER A 65 -17.49 2.59 9.80
N TYR A 66 -16.37 2.44 9.09
CA TYR A 66 -15.14 3.18 9.36
C TYR A 66 -15.40 4.69 9.53
N TRP A 67 -16.19 5.27 8.63
CA TRP A 67 -16.42 6.72 8.56
C TRP A 67 -17.21 7.28 9.74
N ASP A 68 -18.03 6.44 10.38
CA ASP A 68 -18.86 6.82 11.53
C ASP A 68 -18.18 6.48 12.86
N ARG A 69 -17.33 5.45 12.88
CA ARG A 69 -16.72 4.91 14.11
C ARG A 69 -15.33 5.46 14.42
N ASN A 70 -14.74 6.23 13.52
CA ASN A 70 -13.37 6.71 13.66
C ASN A 70 -13.28 8.23 13.46
N THR A 71 -12.24 8.82 14.03
CA THR A 71 -11.74 10.13 13.63
C THR A 71 -10.65 9.93 12.56
N PRO A 72 -10.97 10.07 11.26
CA PRO A 72 -10.00 9.79 10.20
C PRO A 72 -8.94 10.89 10.14
N TYR A 73 -7.69 10.50 9.89
CA TYR A 73 -6.58 11.43 9.64
C TYR A 73 -6.11 11.31 8.20
N ARG A 74 -5.80 12.43 7.55
CA ARG A 74 -5.11 12.42 6.25
C ARG A 74 -3.60 12.26 6.43
N SER A 75 -3.21 11.19 7.11
CA SER A 75 -1.83 10.86 7.46
C SER A 75 -1.53 9.42 7.05
N THR A 76 -0.62 9.24 6.09
CA THR A 76 -0.31 7.91 5.54
C THR A 76 1.14 7.48 5.69
N TYR A 77 2.04 8.42 6.03
CA TYR A 77 3.46 8.14 6.16
C TYR A 77 3.75 7.15 7.29
N GLN A 78 3.06 7.26 8.44
CA GLN A 78 3.15 6.28 9.53
C GLN A 78 2.87 4.83 9.06
N ALA A 79 1.80 4.63 8.29
CA ALA A 79 1.47 3.31 7.73
C ALA A 79 2.50 2.85 6.68
N CYS A 80 3.13 3.77 5.96
CA CYS A 80 4.24 3.45 5.05
C CYS A 80 5.47 2.97 5.83
N ARG A 81 5.83 3.68 6.90
CA ARG A 81 6.92 3.26 7.80
C ARG A 81 6.65 1.90 8.42
N ALA A 82 5.40 1.62 8.83
CA ALA A 82 5.03 0.31 9.37
C ALA A 82 5.32 -0.86 8.40
N VAL A 83 5.07 -0.68 7.10
CA VAL A 83 5.41 -1.69 6.08
C VAL A 83 6.92 -1.89 5.98
N ILE A 84 7.69 -0.81 5.98
CA ILE A 84 9.16 -0.85 5.95
C ILE A 84 9.70 -1.53 7.22
N SER A 85 9.15 -1.20 8.39
CA SER A 85 9.55 -1.81 9.66
C SER A 85 9.31 -3.31 9.68
N ALA A 86 8.20 -3.77 9.11
CA ALA A 86 7.91 -5.20 9.00
C ALA A 86 8.96 -5.93 8.14
N GLU A 87 9.37 -5.33 7.01
CA GLU A 87 10.43 -5.87 6.15
C GLU A 87 11.78 -5.96 6.87
N LYS A 88 12.14 -4.91 7.61
CA LYS A 88 13.40 -4.87 8.38
C LYS A 88 13.46 -5.92 9.49
N LEU A 89 12.32 -6.22 10.11
CA LEU A 89 12.24 -7.20 11.19
C LEU A 89 12.23 -8.64 10.67
N ALA A 90 11.61 -8.88 9.52
CA ALA A 90 11.66 -10.18 8.88
C ALA A 90 11.46 -10.07 7.36
N VAL A 91 12.41 -10.66 6.63
CA VAL A 91 12.49 -10.63 5.16
C VAL A 91 11.16 -11.07 4.53
N LYS A 92 10.74 -10.35 3.49
CA LYS A 92 9.51 -10.56 2.71
C LYS A 92 8.20 -10.32 3.49
N ASN A 93 8.23 -9.58 4.60
CA ASN A 93 6.99 -9.24 5.34
C ASN A 93 6.30 -7.96 4.90
N SER A 94 6.85 -7.19 3.95
CA SER A 94 6.17 -6.00 3.41
C SER A 94 4.74 -6.32 2.95
N GLN A 95 4.57 -7.38 2.17
CA GLN A 95 3.25 -7.79 1.66
C GLN A 95 2.29 -8.17 2.80
N ASN A 96 2.78 -8.91 3.80
CA ASN A 96 1.97 -9.33 4.94
C ASN A 96 1.47 -8.12 5.73
N MET A 97 2.35 -7.15 5.97
CA MET A 97 1.99 -5.91 6.66
C MET A 97 1.02 -5.05 5.83
N VAL A 98 1.22 -4.93 4.52
CA VAL A 98 0.26 -4.24 3.64
C VAL A 98 -1.12 -4.90 3.74
N LYS A 99 -1.21 -6.23 3.64
CA LYS A 99 -2.48 -6.98 3.74
C LYS A 99 -3.14 -6.79 5.11
N ALA A 100 -2.36 -6.81 6.19
CA ALA A 100 -2.86 -6.59 7.56
C ALA A 100 -3.42 -5.17 7.74
N ILE A 101 -2.69 -4.14 7.32
CA ILE A 101 -3.14 -2.73 7.39
C ILE A 101 -4.38 -2.51 6.53
N GLN A 102 -4.42 -3.09 5.32
CA GLN A 102 -5.58 -3.00 4.43
C GLN A 102 -6.81 -3.70 5.04
N SER A 103 -6.65 -4.88 5.67
CA SER A 103 -7.74 -5.55 6.38
C SER A 103 -8.26 -4.70 7.55
N ALA A 104 -7.34 -4.22 8.40
CA ALA A 104 -7.68 -3.38 9.54
C ALA A 104 -8.47 -2.13 9.11
N TYR A 105 -8.01 -1.48 8.04
CA TYR A 105 -8.66 -0.27 7.55
C TYR A 105 -9.99 -0.55 6.84
N TYR A 106 -9.96 -1.37 5.79
CA TYR A 106 -11.07 -1.50 4.85
C TYR A 106 -12.10 -2.55 5.26
N ARG A 107 -11.76 -3.52 6.12
CA ARG A 107 -12.69 -4.58 6.54
C ARG A 107 -13.10 -4.48 8.00
N GLU A 108 -12.16 -4.12 8.88
CA GLU A 108 -12.39 -4.09 10.33
C GLU A 108 -12.79 -2.71 10.85
N ALA A 109 -12.81 -1.67 9.99
CA ALA A 109 -13.13 -0.30 10.36
C ALA A 109 -12.23 0.26 11.48
N ARG A 110 -10.93 -0.01 11.41
CA ARG A 110 -9.90 0.50 12.34
C ARG A 110 -9.08 1.60 11.68
N ASN A 111 -8.54 2.52 12.48
CA ASN A 111 -7.78 3.66 11.98
C ASN A 111 -6.28 3.32 11.77
N PRO A 112 -5.80 3.20 10.51
CA PRO A 112 -4.42 2.83 10.23
C PRO A 112 -3.40 3.98 10.41
N SER A 113 -3.84 5.19 10.76
CA SER A 113 -2.95 6.29 11.11
C SER A 113 -2.50 6.26 12.58
N LEU A 114 -2.99 5.31 13.38
CA LEU A 114 -2.67 5.17 14.79
C LEU A 114 -1.68 4.04 15.04
N ASP A 115 -0.66 4.28 15.87
CA ASP A 115 0.35 3.28 16.24
C ASP A 115 -0.28 2.01 16.79
N LYS A 116 -1.27 2.14 17.68
CA LYS A 116 -2.00 0.98 18.23
C LYS A 116 -2.50 0.05 17.12
N THR A 117 -3.11 0.59 16.06
CA THR A 117 -3.61 -0.23 14.95
C THR A 117 -2.47 -0.91 14.21
N LEU A 118 -1.36 -0.21 13.99
CA LEU A 118 -0.19 -0.72 13.26
C LEU A 118 0.56 -1.79 14.07
N ILE A 119 0.68 -1.63 15.38
CA ILE A 119 1.23 -2.61 16.33
C ILE A 119 0.37 -3.87 16.34
N ASP A 120 -0.95 -3.73 16.49
CA ASP A 120 -1.89 -4.85 16.44
C ASP A 120 -1.76 -5.60 15.08
N CYS A 121 -1.54 -4.88 13.97
CA CYS A 121 -1.29 -5.48 12.65
C CYS A 121 0.04 -6.24 12.60
N ALA A 122 1.11 -5.68 13.18
CA ALA A 122 2.41 -6.34 13.29
C ALA A 122 2.31 -7.65 14.10
N GLY A 123 1.60 -7.62 15.23
CA GLY A 123 1.35 -8.81 16.05
C GLY A 123 0.56 -9.89 15.29
N ALA A 124 -0.43 -9.50 14.49
CA ALA A 124 -1.22 -10.43 13.68
C ALA A 124 -0.40 -11.17 12.61
N ILE A 125 0.75 -10.62 12.20
CA ILE A 125 1.69 -11.25 11.26
C ILE A 125 2.91 -11.87 11.97
N GLY A 126 2.87 -11.99 13.30
CA GLY A 126 3.88 -12.69 14.09
C GLY A 126 5.10 -11.86 14.50
N LEU A 127 5.04 -10.52 14.40
CA LEU A 127 6.13 -9.65 14.85
C LEU A 127 5.95 -9.27 16.33
N SER A 128 7.06 -9.15 17.06
CA SER A 128 7.07 -8.67 18.44
C SER A 128 6.64 -7.20 18.50
N GLU A 129 5.68 -6.88 19.34
CA GLU A 129 5.22 -5.50 19.58
C GLU A 129 6.36 -4.57 20.00
N GLU A 130 7.19 -5.01 20.95
CA GLU A 130 8.32 -4.21 21.46
C GLU A 130 9.34 -3.89 20.37
N GLN A 131 9.74 -4.91 19.61
CA GLN A 131 10.70 -4.75 18.51
C GLN A 131 10.10 -3.90 17.38
N PHE A 132 8.82 -4.14 17.05
CA PHE A 132 8.12 -3.39 16.03
C PHE A 132 8.03 -1.90 16.36
N LEU A 133 7.66 -1.57 17.60
CA LEU A 133 7.59 -0.17 18.03
C LEU A 133 8.95 0.52 17.95
N GLY A 134 10.01 -0.16 18.39
CA GLY A 134 11.38 0.35 18.28
C GLY A 134 11.80 0.64 16.84
N VAL A 135 11.48 -0.27 15.91
CA VAL A 135 11.83 -0.10 14.49
C VAL A 135 10.93 0.93 13.80
N LEU A 136 9.63 1.00 14.14
CA LEU A 136 8.65 1.92 13.55
C LEU A 136 9.06 3.38 13.65
N HIS A 137 9.61 3.77 14.80
CA HIS A 137 10.01 5.15 15.08
C HIS A 137 11.52 5.39 14.91
N SER A 138 12.26 4.44 14.35
CA SER A 138 13.71 4.59 14.16
C SER A 138 14.05 5.53 13.01
N GLU A 139 15.15 6.27 13.15
CA GLU A 139 15.69 7.14 12.09
C GLU A 139 16.00 6.35 10.81
N GLU A 140 16.48 5.12 10.95
CA GLU A 140 16.78 4.25 9.81
C GLU A 140 15.52 3.89 9.01
N THR A 141 14.37 3.67 9.67
CA THR A 141 13.09 3.47 8.97
C THR A 141 12.63 4.74 8.26
N GLU A 142 12.84 5.92 8.86
CA GLU A 142 12.54 7.20 8.21
C GLU A 142 13.42 7.42 6.97
N LEU A 143 14.73 7.14 7.06
CA LEU A 143 15.66 7.24 5.92
C LEU A 143 15.23 6.32 4.77
N GLN A 144 14.92 5.06 5.06
CA GLN A 144 14.42 4.11 4.05
C GLN A 144 13.10 4.60 3.42
N PHE A 145 12.22 5.22 4.20
CA PHE A 145 11.00 5.80 3.66
C PHE A 145 11.27 6.98 2.72
N GLN A 146 12.22 7.86 3.07
CA GLN A 146 12.64 8.94 2.18
C GLN A 146 13.24 8.43 0.87
N GLU A 147 13.97 7.31 0.90
CA GLU A 147 14.46 6.63 -0.30
C GLU A 147 13.30 6.10 -1.16
N HIS A 148 12.28 5.48 -0.55
CA HIS A 148 11.08 5.05 -1.29
C HIS A 148 10.38 6.24 -1.97
N LEU A 149 10.24 7.38 -1.28
CA LEU A 149 9.70 8.60 -1.87
C LEU A 149 10.59 9.16 -3.00
N ALA A 150 11.91 9.00 -2.92
CA ALA A 150 12.82 9.40 -3.99
C ALA A 150 12.68 8.51 -5.22
N ILE A 151 12.48 7.20 -5.03
CA ILE A 151 12.20 6.24 -6.10
C ILE A 151 10.91 6.62 -6.83
N THR A 152 9.82 6.88 -6.11
CA THR A 152 8.54 7.25 -6.76
C THR A 152 8.64 8.54 -7.57
N ARG A 153 9.37 9.55 -7.08
CA ARG A 153 9.67 10.77 -7.84
C ARG A 153 10.51 10.49 -9.08
N ARG A 154 11.56 9.66 -8.96
CA ARG A 154 12.42 9.29 -10.10
C ARG A 154 11.65 8.53 -11.18
N PHE A 155 10.70 7.68 -10.77
CA PHE A 155 9.83 6.93 -11.67
C PHE A 155 8.61 7.74 -12.13
N GLN A 156 8.55 9.04 -11.81
CA GLN A 156 7.48 9.96 -12.21
C GLN A 156 6.07 9.49 -11.79
N VAL A 157 5.98 8.78 -10.68
CA VAL A 157 4.70 8.29 -10.14
C VAL A 157 3.92 9.46 -9.54
N SER A 158 2.80 9.80 -10.17
CA SER A 158 1.88 10.87 -9.75
C SER A 158 0.59 10.36 -9.09
N GLY A 159 0.37 9.04 -9.10
CA GLY A 159 -0.81 8.39 -8.54
C GLY A 159 -0.55 6.92 -8.21
N PHE A 160 -1.46 6.31 -7.44
CA PHE A 160 -1.33 4.93 -6.98
C PHE A 160 -2.59 4.11 -7.29
N PRO A 161 -2.47 2.80 -7.60
CA PRO A 161 -1.24 2.02 -7.66
C PRO A 161 -0.36 2.38 -8.87
N ALA A 162 0.92 2.08 -8.78
CA ALA A 162 1.82 2.06 -9.92
C ALA A 162 2.65 0.78 -9.83
N PHE A 163 2.82 0.09 -10.96
CA PHE A 163 3.51 -1.20 -11.01
C PHE A 163 4.49 -1.19 -12.18
N PHE A 164 5.71 -1.64 -11.90
CA PHE A 164 6.82 -1.60 -12.83
C PHE A 164 7.48 -2.97 -12.87
N TYR A 165 7.93 -3.37 -14.06
CA TYR A 165 8.82 -4.50 -14.24
C TYR A 165 10.26 -4.00 -14.34
N ILE A 166 11.18 -4.70 -13.69
CA ILE A 166 12.62 -4.46 -13.80
C ILE A 166 13.25 -5.74 -14.33
N ASN A 167 13.89 -5.66 -15.49
CA ASN A 167 14.57 -6.82 -16.08
C ASN A 167 15.96 -7.04 -15.45
N LYS A 168 16.67 -8.08 -15.90
CA LYS A 168 17.99 -8.46 -15.36
C LYS A 168 19.05 -7.40 -15.63
N GLU A 169 18.89 -6.63 -16.70
CA GLU A 169 19.72 -5.52 -17.13
C GLU A 169 19.42 -4.22 -16.36
N LYS A 170 18.50 -4.27 -15.38
CA LYS A 170 18.04 -3.14 -14.56
C LYS A 170 17.32 -2.05 -15.36
N GLN A 171 16.78 -2.39 -16.52
CA GLN A 171 15.88 -1.53 -17.27
C GLN A 171 14.50 -1.58 -16.62
N VAL A 172 13.86 -0.41 -16.53
CA VAL A 172 12.59 -0.21 -15.81
C VAL A 172 11.49 0.03 -16.81
N TYR A 173 10.43 -0.78 -16.74
CA TYR A 173 9.28 -0.71 -17.64
C TYR A 173 8.00 -0.48 -16.84
N PRO A 174 7.23 0.60 -17.10
CA PRO A 174 5.96 0.81 -16.44
C PRO A 174 4.91 -0.18 -16.97
N LEU A 175 4.32 -0.98 -16.09
CA LEU A 175 3.17 -1.84 -16.42
C LEU A 175 1.83 -1.13 -16.18
N THR A 176 1.74 -0.29 -15.14
CA THR A 176 0.58 0.58 -14.95
C THR A 176 0.88 1.80 -14.07
N HIS A 177 0.16 2.88 -14.33
CA HIS A 177 0.07 4.10 -13.50
C HIS A 177 -1.39 4.31 -13.05
N GLY A 178 -1.98 3.29 -12.45
CA GLY A 178 -3.34 3.31 -11.94
C GLY A 178 -3.94 1.92 -11.84
N PHE A 179 -5.19 1.86 -11.40
CA PHE A 179 -5.97 0.62 -11.45
C PHE A 179 -6.13 0.18 -12.92
N CYS A 180 -5.88 -1.10 -13.18
CA CYS A 180 -6.13 -1.77 -14.45
C CYS A 180 -6.50 -3.24 -14.17
N LYS A 181 -7.06 -3.92 -15.17
CA LYS A 181 -7.36 -5.35 -15.07
C LYS A 181 -6.13 -6.20 -15.32
N ALA A 182 -6.11 -7.42 -14.78
CA ALA A 182 -4.99 -8.35 -14.96
C ALA A 182 -4.67 -8.60 -16.44
N GLU A 183 -5.68 -8.63 -17.31
CA GLU A 183 -5.54 -8.75 -18.77
C GLU A 183 -4.63 -7.67 -19.37
N GLU A 184 -4.79 -6.42 -18.93
CA GLU A 184 -3.95 -5.31 -19.41
C GLU A 184 -2.50 -5.44 -18.94
N LEU A 185 -2.28 -6.00 -17.75
CA LEU A 185 -0.93 -6.28 -17.26
C LEU A 185 -0.27 -7.38 -18.09
N PHE A 186 -1.00 -8.45 -18.42
CA PHE A 186 -0.48 -9.53 -19.27
C PHE A 186 -0.12 -9.02 -20.66
N GLU A 187 -0.98 -8.20 -21.28
CA GLU A 187 -0.72 -7.62 -22.60
C GLU A 187 0.54 -6.75 -22.60
N ARG A 188 0.65 -5.80 -21.66
CA ARG A 188 1.81 -4.89 -21.58
C ARG A 188 3.09 -5.65 -21.24
N PHE A 189 3.02 -6.62 -20.33
CA PHE A 189 4.18 -7.42 -19.97
C PHE A 189 4.65 -8.30 -21.13
N GLY A 190 3.73 -8.91 -21.87
CA GLY A 190 4.03 -9.71 -23.07
C GLY A 190 4.82 -8.91 -24.11
N GLN A 191 4.40 -7.67 -24.37
CA GLN A 191 5.10 -6.76 -25.30
C GLN A 191 6.55 -6.47 -24.86
N ILE A 192 6.82 -6.41 -23.56
CA ILE A 192 8.16 -6.11 -23.03
C ILE A 192 9.10 -7.33 -23.11
N ILE A 193 8.59 -8.54 -22.93
CA ILE A 193 9.42 -9.76 -22.90
C ILE A 193 9.60 -10.40 -24.28
N GLU A 194 8.84 -9.97 -25.28
CA GLU A 194 9.01 -10.37 -26.69
C GLU A 194 10.04 -9.48 -27.42
N GLU A 195 10.40 -8.33 -26.87
CA GLU A 195 11.48 -7.42 -27.32
C GLU A 195 12.88 -7.89 -26.87
#